data_AF-W9NL80-F1
#
_entry.id   AF-W9NL80-F1
#
_cell.length_a   1.000
_cell.length_b   1.000
_cell.length_c   1.000
_cell.angle_alpha   90.00
_cell.angle_beta   90.00
_cell.angle_gamma   90.00
#
_symmetry.space_group_name_H-M   'P 1'
#
loop_
_entity.id
_entity.type
_entity.pdbx_description
1 polymer ?
#
loop_
_entity_poly.entity_id
_entity_poly.type
_entity_poly.pdbx_seq_one_letter_code
_entity_poly.pdbx_strand_id
1 'polypeptide(L)'
;MAPIAITPEVKEPVAFASIIKSLQNEDPDTIDLVLRQFRCLIADLCQQFNGGHPGGAMGMAAIGVALWKYVMKYHPGPPSPIFN
;
A
#
# COMPACT_ATOMS: atom_id res chain seq x y z
N MET A 1 19.98 36.88 40.46
CA MET A 1 18.79 36.18 39.93
C MET A 1 18.51 36.65 38.51
N ALA A 2 18.73 35.81 37.51
CA ALA A 2 18.16 35.97 36.17
C ALA A 2 17.45 34.63 35.83
N PRO A 3 16.23 34.63 35.29
CA PRO A 3 15.50 33.41 35.05
C PRO A 3 16.11 32.64 33.87
N ILE A 4 16.17 31.32 34.03
CA ILE A 4 16.56 30.33 33.03
C ILE A 4 15.61 30.44 31.83
N ALA A 5 16.18 30.69 30.65
CA ALA A 5 15.46 30.58 29.39
C ALA A 5 15.13 29.11 29.13
N ILE A 6 13.87 28.72 29.36
CA ILE A 6 13.32 27.46 28.89
C ILE A 6 13.13 27.63 27.38
N THR A 7 14.04 27.08 26.58
CA THR A 7 13.79 26.87 25.16
C THR A 7 12.68 25.84 25.01
N PRO A 8 11.64 26.06 24.18
CA PRO A 8 10.65 25.04 23.91
C PRO A 8 11.33 23.88 23.15
N GLU A 9 11.33 22.70 23.74
CA GLU A 9 11.66 21.45 23.06
C GLU A 9 10.68 21.28 21.89
N VAL A 10 11.17 21.45 20.66
CA VAL A 10 10.39 21.22 19.44
C VAL A 10 10.13 19.72 19.33
N LYS A 11 9.01 19.29 19.93
CA LYS A 11 8.44 17.97 19.71
C LYS A 11 7.83 17.95 18.31
N GLU A 12 8.59 17.50 17.31
CA GLU A 12 8.13 16.66 16.19
C GLU A 12 9.22 16.51 15.12
N PRO A 13 9.76 15.28 14.97
CA PRO A 13 9.91 14.75 13.61
C PRO A 13 9.42 13.29 13.45
N VAL A 14 8.72 12.72 14.45
CA VAL A 14 8.36 11.28 14.45
C VAL A 14 7.26 10.96 13.44
N ALA A 15 6.27 11.84 13.25
CA ALA A 15 5.21 11.60 12.26
C ALA A 15 5.75 11.59 10.82
N PHE A 16 6.59 12.55 10.46
CA PHE A 16 7.16 12.65 9.11
C PHE A 16 8.16 11.53 8.84
N ALA A 17 9.00 11.17 9.81
CA ALA A 17 9.91 10.03 9.68
C ALA A 17 9.16 8.69 9.54
N SER A 18 8.03 8.51 10.23
CA SER A 18 7.15 7.34 10.04
C SER A 18 6.49 7.32 8.67
N ILE A 19 6.06 8.47 8.15
CA ILE A 19 5.51 8.58 6.79
C ILE A 19 6.58 8.22 5.77
N ILE A 20 7.79 8.78 5.89
CA ILE A 20 8.92 8.48 5.02
C ILE A 20 9.33 7.00 5.11
N LYS A 21 9.33 6.39 6.31
CA LYS A 21 9.51 4.93 6.48
C LYS A 21 8.41 4.11 5.81
N SER A 22 7.15 4.54 5.93
CA SER A 22 6.00 3.90 5.27
C SER A 22 6.10 3.98 3.75
N LEU A 23 6.76 5.02 3.24
CA LEU A 23 7.04 5.21 1.82
C LEU A 23 8.29 4.47 1.33
N GLN A 24 9.21 4.09 2.24
CA GLN A 24 10.52 3.52 1.91
C GLN A 24 10.68 2.03 2.24
N ASN A 25 9.82 1.45 3.08
CA ASN A 25 9.93 0.03 3.40
C ASN A 25 9.32 -0.85 2.30
N GLU A 26 10.15 -1.19 1.31
CA GLU A 26 9.97 -2.42 0.54
C GLU A 26 10.64 -3.57 1.31
N ASP A 27 10.06 -3.94 2.45
CA ASP A 27 10.46 -5.18 3.10
C ASP A 27 9.99 -6.34 2.20
N PRO A 28 10.87 -7.27 1.80
CA PRO A 28 10.49 -8.43 0.97
C PRO A 28 9.33 -9.21 1.60
N ASP A 29 9.24 -9.18 2.93
CA ASP A 29 8.16 -9.79 3.73
C ASP A 29 6.79 -9.12 3.47
N THR A 30 6.77 -7.81 3.24
CA THR A 30 5.52 -7.07 2.94
C THR A 30 5.01 -7.44 1.56
N ILE A 31 5.88 -7.53 0.56
CA ILE A 31 5.50 -7.97 -0.78
C ILE A 31 4.97 -9.40 -0.73
N ASP A 32 5.65 -10.30 -0.02
CA ASP A 32 5.20 -11.68 0.14
C ASP A 32 3.83 -11.78 0.82
N LEU A 33 3.60 -11.01 1.89
CA LEU A 33 2.30 -10.92 2.56
C LEU A 33 1.20 -10.45 1.61
N VAL A 34 1.45 -9.39 0.83
CA VAL A 34 0.49 -8.87 -0.16
C VAL A 34 0.16 -9.93 -1.21
N LEU A 35 1.16 -10.66 -1.72
CA LEU A 35 0.93 -11.71 -2.71
C LEU A 35 0.13 -12.88 -2.14
N ARG A 36 0.38 -13.28 -0.89
CA ARG A 36 -0.43 -14.30 -0.19
C ARG A 36 -1.86 -13.83 -0.03
N GLN A 37 -2.07 -12.57 0.35
CA GLN A 37 -3.40 -11.99 0.53
C GLN A 37 -4.20 -11.99 -0.76
N PHE A 38 -3.62 -11.56 -1.89
CA PHE A 38 -4.29 -11.61 -3.19
C PHE A 38 -4.66 -13.05 -3.58
N ARG A 39 -3.77 -14.00 -3.35
CA ARG A 39 -4.01 -15.41 -3.68
C ARG A 39 -5.17 -16.00 -2.88
N CYS A 40 -5.21 -15.76 -1.57
CA CYS A 40 -6.31 -16.19 -0.73
C CYS A 40 -7.62 -15.51 -1.15
N LEU A 41 -7.62 -14.18 -1.33
CA LEU A 41 -8.80 -13.43 -1.76
C LEU A 41 -9.37 -13.96 -3.08
N ILE A 42 -8.53 -14.23 -4.07
CA ILE A 42 -8.96 -14.78 -5.37
C ILE A 42 -9.62 -16.16 -5.18
N ALA A 43 -9.01 -17.03 -4.37
CA ALA A 43 -9.56 -18.35 -4.09
C ALA A 43 -10.90 -18.25 -3.34
N ASP A 44 -10.99 -17.37 -2.34
CA ASP A 44 -12.20 -17.14 -1.54
C ASP A 44 -13.34 -16.62 -2.41
N LEU A 45 -13.08 -15.71 -3.34
CA LEU A 45 -14.10 -15.21 -4.28
C LEU A 45 -14.59 -16.33 -5.22
N CYS A 46 -13.69 -17.13 -5.78
CA CYS A 46 -14.08 -18.26 -6.62
C CYS A 46 -14.93 -19.28 -5.84
N GLN A 47 -14.56 -19.54 -4.57
CA GLN A 47 -15.32 -20.41 -3.68
C GLN A 47 -16.70 -19.82 -3.35
N GLN A 48 -16.76 -18.52 -3.02
CA GLN A 48 -17.97 -17.81 -2.63
C GLN A 48 -19.02 -17.78 -3.76
N PHE A 49 -18.57 -17.59 -5.00
CA PHE A 49 -19.46 -17.56 -6.18
C PHE A 49 -19.58 -18.93 -6.88
N ASN A 50 -19.02 -19.98 -6.29
CA ASN A 50 -19.07 -21.36 -6.77
C ASN A 50 -18.65 -21.51 -8.25
N GLY A 51 -17.64 -20.73 -8.66
CA GLY A 51 -17.21 -20.64 -10.06
C GLY A 51 -15.99 -19.74 -10.28
N GLY A 52 -15.37 -19.86 -11.45
CA GLY A 52 -14.18 -19.09 -11.85
C GLY A 52 -12.91 -19.93 -11.96
N HIS A 53 -11.81 -19.29 -12.40
CA HIS A 53 -10.51 -19.93 -12.64
C HIS A 53 -9.41 -19.22 -11.84
N PRO A 54 -9.21 -19.58 -10.55
CA PRO A 54 -8.33 -18.83 -9.66
C PRO A 54 -6.85 -18.90 -10.08
N GLY A 55 -6.43 -20.00 -10.72
CA GLY A 55 -5.03 -20.26 -11.05
C GLY A 55 -4.37 -19.16 -11.91
N GLY A 56 -5.09 -18.63 -12.90
CA GLY A 56 -4.56 -17.55 -13.75
C GLY A 56 -4.33 -16.25 -12.98
N ALA A 57 -5.32 -15.83 -12.19
CA ALA A 57 -5.23 -14.60 -11.41
C ALA A 57 -4.20 -14.73 -10.27
N MET A 58 -4.14 -15.87 -9.59
CA MET A 58 -3.13 -16.14 -8.54
C MET A 58 -1.70 -16.12 -9.09
N GLY A 59 -1.48 -16.68 -10.29
CA GLY A 59 -0.18 -16.66 -10.95
C GLY A 59 0.26 -15.26 -11.38
N MET A 60 -0.69 -14.43 -11.81
CA MET A 60 -0.43 -13.06 -12.28
C MET A 60 -0.39 -12.02 -11.14
N ALA A 61 -0.64 -12.39 -9.88
CA ALA A 61 -0.68 -11.47 -8.75
C ALA A 61 0.59 -10.61 -8.61
N ALA A 62 1.77 -11.20 -8.83
CA ALA A 62 3.05 -10.47 -8.76
C ALA A 62 3.19 -9.41 -9.85
N ILE A 63 2.75 -9.73 -11.07
CA ILE A 63 2.77 -8.79 -12.21
C ILE A 63 1.76 -7.67 -11.96
N GLY A 64 0.58 -8.00 -11.41
CA GLY A 64 -0.43 -7.02 -11.04
C GLY A 64 0.09 -6.01 -10.02
N VAL A 65 0.74 -6.46 -8.95
CA VAL A 65 1.36 -5.59 -7.95
C VAL A 65 2.43 -4.71 -8.59
N ALA A 66 3.30 -5.29 -9.42
CA ALA A 66 4.39 -4.54 -10.04
C ALA A 66 3.86 -3.43 -10.97
N LEU A 67 2.87 -3.75 -11.81
CA LEU A 67 2.26 -2.80 -12.72
C LEU A 67 1.51 -1.70 -11.95
N TRP A 68 0.62 -2.08 -11.02
CA TRP A 68 -0.27 -1.14 -10.37
C TRP A 68 0.49 -0.22 -9.40
N LYS A 69 1.42 -0.76 -8.61
CA LYS A 69 2.15 0.01 -7.60
C LYS A 69 3.26 0.87 -8.21
N TYR A 70 3.99 0.38 -9.22
CA TYR A 70 5.22 1.03 -9.68
C TYR A 70 5.10 1.72 -11.04
N VAL A 71 4.15 1.31 -11.89
CA VAL A 71 4.09 1.78 -13.29
C VAL A 71 2.87 2.65 -13.55
N MET A 72 1.70 2.25 -13.05
CA MET A 72 0.45 2.95 -13.33
C MET A 72 0.38 4.29 -12.58
N LYS A 73 0.02 5.35 -13.31
CA LYS A 73 -0.39 6.63 -12.72
C LYS A 73 -1.91 6.66 -12.68
N TYR A 74 -2.47 6.50 -11.50
CA TYR A 74 -3.92 6.49 -11.30
C TYR A 74 -4.29 7.38 -10.10
N HIS A 75 -5.52 7.88 -10.13
CA HIS A 75 -6.10 8.58 -9.00
C HIS A 75 -6.91 7.57 -8.16
N PRO A 76 -6.62 7.37 -6.87
CA PRO A 76 -7.33 6.39 -6.04
C PRO A 76 -8.74 6.85 -5.64
N GLY A 77 -9.07 8.12 -5.82
CA GLY A 77 -10.41 8.67 -5.60
C GLY A 77 -11.41 8.34 -6.71
N PRO A 78 -12.63 8.89 -6.65
CA PRO A 78 -13.65 8.63 -7.66
C PRO A 78 -13.11 8.98 -9.05
N PRO A 79 -13.43 8.16 -10.07
CA PRO A 79 -13.00 8.45 -11.42
C PRO A 79 -13.58 9.80 -11.83
N SER A 80 -12.72 10.80 -12.03
CA SER A 80 -13.15 12.03 -12.67
C SER A 80 -13.41 11.72 -14.15
N PRO A 81 -14.53 12.17 -14.72
CA PRO A 81 -14.68 12.16 -16.16
C PRO A 81 -13.63 13.11 -16.73
N ILE A 82 -12.51 12.57 -17.21
CA ILE A 82 -11.53 13.31 -17.99
C ILE A 82 -12.16 13.51 -19.36
N PHE A 83 -13.03 14.51 -19.53
CA PHE A 83 -13.41 15.26 -20.76
C PHE A 83 -14.60 16.17 -20.45
N ASN A 84 -14.34 17.45 -20.14
CA ASN A 84 -15.07 18.60 -20.69
C ASN A 84 -14.21 19.85 -20.54
#